data_AF-A0A7C6D7B3-F1
#
_entry.id   AF-A0A7C6D7B3-F1
#
_cell.length_a   1.000
_cell.length_b   1.000
_cell.length_c   1.000
_cell.angle_alpha   90.00
_cell.angle_beta   90.00
_cell.angle_gamma   90.00
#
_symmetry.space_group_name_H-M   'P 1'
#
loop_
_entity.id
_entity.type
_entity.pdbx_description
1 polymer ?
#
loop_
_entity_poly.entity_id
_entity_poly.type
_entity_poly.pdbx_seq_one_letter_code
_entity_poly.pdbx_strand_id
1 'polypeptide(L)' 'MANSSLRDVIQKTGSKYTLVLAVAKRARQIVVEQQGDVLATEKPVAIAIDEICDGKVKYRLKSDAAS' A
#
# COMPACT_ATOMS: atom_id res chain seq x y z
N MET A 1 9.45 1.84 -14.78
CA MET A 1 9.33 2.66 -13.56
C MET A 1 8.15 3.59 -13.70
N ALA A 2 7.01 3.26 -13.10
CA ALA A 2 5.92 4.22 -12.96
C ALA A 2 6.33 5.21 -11.88
N ASN A 3 6.72 6.43 -12.27
CA ASN A 3 6.78 7.55 -11.33
C ASN A 3 5.34 8.00 -11.08
N SER A 4 4.58 7.14 -10.40
CA SER A 4 3.28 7.49 -9.84
C SER A 4 3.57 8.53 -8.77
N SER A 5 3.36 9.80 -9.09
CA SER A 5 3.66 10.90 -8.18
C SER A 5 2.95 10.63 -6.87
N LEU A 6 3.68 10.70 -5.74
CA LEU A 6 3.10 10.54 -4.40
C LEU A 6 1.83 11.38 -4.21
N ARG A 7 1.72 12.51 -4.93
CA ARG A 7 0.53 13.37 -4.94
C ARG A 7 -0.72 12.67 -5.48
N ASP A 8 -0.60 11.90 -6.55
CA ASP A 8 -1.73 11.19 -7.17
C ASP A 8 -2.26 10.10 -6.23
N VAL A 9 -1.33 9.44 -5.53
CA VAL A 9 -1.66 8.43 -4.53
C VAL A 9 -2.35 9.06 -3.32
N ILE A 10 -1.84 10.20 -2.83
CA ILE A 10 -2.45 10.95 -1.73
C ILE A 10 -3.85 11.48 -2.12
N GLN A 11 -4.04 11.93 -3.36
CA GLN A 11 -5.37 12.32 -3.85
C GLN A 11 -6.35 11.14 -3.83
N LYS A 12 -5.91 9.94 -4.25
CA LYS A 12 -6.73 8.73 -4.20
C LYS A 12 -7.03 8.26 -2.77
N THR A 13 -6.14 8.54 -1.81
CA THR A 13 -6.29 8.08 -0.41
C THR A 13 -6.89 9.10 0.54
N GLY A 14 -7.11 10.33 0.10
CA GLY A 14 -7.68 11.42 0.89
C GLY A 14 -6.75 11.97 1.98
N SER A 15 -5.71 11.23 2.39
CA SER A 15 -4.72 11.67 3.37
C SER A 15 -3.40 10.92 3.24
N LYS A 16 -2.31 11.66 3.47
CA LYS A 16 -0.94 11.12 3.54
C LYS A 16 -0.80 10.06 4.64
N TYR A 17 -1.49 10.21 5.77
CA TYR A 17 -1.43 9.25 6.87
C TYR A 17 -2.14 7.94 6.52
N THR A 18 -3.28 8.04 5.83
CA THR A 18 -4.03 6.89 5.30
C THR A 18 -3.16 6.09 4.34
N LEU A 19 -2.47 6.77 3.42
CA LEU A 19 -1.57 6.13 2.48
C LEU A 19 -0.45 5.36 3.19
N VAL A 20 0.24 6.00 4.15
CA VAL A 20 1.31 5.36 4.90
C VAL A 20 0.80 4.12 5.65
N LEU A 21 -0.37 4.21 6.27
CA LEU A 21 -0.94 3.09 7.01
C LEU A 21 -1.35 1.94 6.09
N ALA A 22 -1.94 2.24 4.92
CA ALA A 22 -2.34 1.26 3.92
C ALA A 22 -1.11 0.54 3.32
N VAL A 23 -0.10 1.31 2.91
CA VAL A 23 1.17 0.78 2.37
C VAL A 23 1.86 -0.11 3.42
N ALA A 24 1.98 0.34 4.67
CA ALA A 24 2.64 -0.43 5.72
C ALA A 24 1.92 -1.76 6.00
N LYS A 25 0.58 -1.76 6.01
CA LYS A 25 -0.21 -2.99 6.17
C LYS A 25 -0.03 -3.93 4.99
N ARG A 26 -0.09 -3.41 3.75
CA ARG A 26 0.06 -4.24 2.56
C ARG A 26 1.47 -4.81 2.42
N ALA A 27 2.50 -4.02 2.70
CA ALA A 27 3.89 -4.49 2.72
C ALA A 27 4.08 -5.66 3.72
N ARG A 28 3.46 -5.60 4.91
CA ARG A 28 3.48 -6.73 5.86
C ARG A 28 2.78 -7.97 5.33
N GLN A 29 1.66 -7.82 4.63
CA GLN A 29 0.97 -8.96 4.00
C GLN A 29 1.87 -9.62 2.95
N ILE A 30 2.52 -8.82 2.09
CA ILE A 30 3.45 -9.32 1.08
C ILE A 30 4.58 -10.13 1.73
N VAL A 31 5.17 -9.64 2.83
CA VAL A 31 6.21 -10.38 3.56
C VAL A 31 5.69 -11.71 4.13
N VAL A 32 4.46 -11.75 4.65
CA VAL A 32 3.84 -12.98 5.16
C VAL A 32 3.51 -13.95 4.03
N GLU A 33 2.97 -13.46 2.91
CA GLU A 33 2.68 -14.23 1.69
C GLU A 33 3.96 -14.86 1.12
N GLN A 34 5.09 -14.15 1.20
CA GLN A 34 6.43 -14.61 0.81
C GLN A 34 7.09 -15.52 1.86
N GLN A 35 6.34 -16.04 2.84
CA GLN A 35 6.82 -16.93 3.91
C GLN A 35 8.02 -16.38 4.69
N GLY A 36 8.17 -15.06 4.76
CA GLY A 36 9.31 -14.45 5.45
C GLY A 36 10.65 -14.72 4.78
N ASP A 37 10.69 -14.96 3.46
CA ASP A 37 11.93 -14.85 2.70
C ASP A 37 12.35 -13.37 2.64
N VAL A 38 12.88 -12.87 3.75
CA VAL A 38 13.35 -11.48 3.90
C VAL A 38 14.58 -11.22 3.00
N LEU A 39 15.12 -12.26 2.37
CA LEU A 39 16.18 -12.20 1.37
C LEU A 39 15.63 -12.14 -0.07
N ALA A 40 14.32 -12.32 -0.27
CA ALA A 40 13.69 -12.06 -1.55
C ALA A 40 13.98 -10.61 -1.94
N THR A 41 14.64 -10.42 -3.09
CA THR A 41 15.07 -9.13 -3.65
C THR A 41 13.90 -8.14 -3.88
N GLU A 42 12.67 -8.61 -3.68
CA GLU A 42 11.46 -7.83 -3.82
C GLU A 42 11.36 -6.80 -2.70
N LYS A 43 11.12 -5.54 -3.07
CA LYS A 43 10.95 -4.43 -2.13
C LYS A 43 9.46 -4.38 -1.76
N PRO A 44 9.01 -4.99 -0.65
CA PRO A 44 7.58 -5.15 -0.36
C PRO A 44 6.85 -3.80 -0.25
N VAL A 45 7.55 -2.75 0.18
CA VAL A 45 7.02 -1.39 0.23
C VAL A 45 6.79 -0.82 -1.18
N ALA A 46 7.69 -1.06 -2.12
CA ALA A 46 7.54 -0.59 -3.49
C ALA A 46 6.36 -1.29 -4.19
N ILE A 47 6.26 -2.62 -4.02
CA ILE A 47 5.13 -3.41 -4.55
C ILE A 47 3.81 -2.91 -3.97
N ALA A 48 3.74 -2.69 -2.65
CA ALA A 48 2.54 -2.17 -2.01
C ALA A 48 2.12 -0.79 -2.57
N ILE A 49 3.08 0.09 -2.86
CA ILE A 49 2.79 1.39 -3.49
C ILE A 49 2.22 1.19 -4.89
N ASP A 50 2.86 0.37 -5.71
CA ASP A 50 2.43 0.11 -7.10
C ASP A 50 1.02 -0.51 -7.14
N GLU A 51 0.74 -1.50 -6.29
CA GLU A 51 -0.58 -2.12 -6.19
C GLU A 51 -1.68 -1.14 -5.77
N ILE A 52 -1.37 -0.22 -4.84
CA ILE A 52 -2.31 0.82 -4.40
C ILE A 52 -2.51 1.86 -5.52
N CYS A 53 -1.45 2.25 -6.23
CA CYS A 53 -1.52 3.18 -7.34
C CYS A 53 -2.37 2.64 -8.50
N ASP A 54 -2.17 1.37 -8.82
CA ASP A 54 -2.88 0.64 -9.87
C ASP A 54 -4.32 0.29 -9.48
N GLY A 55 -4.71 0.51 -8.22
CA GLY A 55 -6.04 0.15 -7.70
C GLY A 55 -6.25 -1.37 -7.55
N LYS A 56 -5.18 -2.16 -7.57
CA LYS A 56 -5.20 -3.62 -7.35
C LYS A 56 -5.56 -3.97 -5.91
N VAL A 57 -5.25 -3.09 -4.97
CA VAL A 57 -5.57 -3.25 -3.54
C VAL A 57 -6.59 -2.19 -3.11
N LYS A 58 -7.72 -2.64 -2.56
CA LYS A 58 -8.70 -1.78 -1.89
C LYS A 58 -8.41 -1.75 -0.39
N TYR A 59 -8.38 -0.57 0.20
CA TYR A 59 -8.30 -0.38 1.65
C TYR A 59 -9.52 0.40 2.13
N ARG A 60 -9.96 0.12 3.36
CA ARG A 60 -10.99 0.89 4.06
C ARG A 60 -10.45 1.31 5.41
N LEU A 61 -10.77 2.52 5.84
CA LEU A 61 -10.49 2.94 7.21
C LEU A 61 -11.65 2.48 8.09
N LYS A 62 -11.34 2.12 9.34
CA LYS A 62 -12.37 1.76 10.33
C LYS A 62 -13.33 2.92 10.62
N SER A 63 -12.96 4.16 10.29
CA SER A 63 -13.85 5.34 10.36
C SER A 63 -14.97 5.30 9.33
N ASP A 64 -14.81 4.59 8.21
CA ASP A 64 -15.81 4.50 7.13
C ASP A 64 -16.92 3.47 7.45
N ALA A 65 -16.79 2.73 8.55
CA ALA A 65 -17.75 1.70 8.99
C ALA A 65 -18.75 2.21 10.04
N ALA A 66 -18.72 3.52 10.35
CA ALA A 66 -19.65 4.18 11.25
C ALA A 66 -20.44 5.25 10.47
N SER A 67 -21.26 4.82 9.52
CA SER A 67 -22.40 5.59 9.02
C SER A 67 -23.49 4.66 8.50
#